data_AF-A0A7S4K4B4-F1
#
_entry.id   AF-A0A7S4K4B4-F1
#
_cell.length_a   1.000
_cell.length_b   1.000
_cell.length_c   1.000
_cell.angle_alpha   90.00
_cell.angle_beta   90.00
_cell.angle_gamma   90.00
#
_symmetry.space_group_name_H-M   'P 1'
#
loop_
_entity.id
_entity.type
_entity.pdbx_description
1 polymer ?
#
loop_
_entity_poly.entity_id
_entity_poly.type
_entity_poly.pdbx_seq_one_letter_code
_entity_poly.pdbx_strand_id
1 'polypeptide(L)'
;MSEESEVTQQRLQPPRNGSAASLLRILEDGVRSHALTKSDTLPVYTGFADFSALLAGGGFVPMNGNRAVNPFVVASRVEDNLRRLRDGRSLADFGQIILVVVENGPSEWLVMDGQHRLGTMRTLLLEHQVDVHFQFRAELARDEAEAHEKLVLYQDQYAPDSRTFLASRAQTRVAERVLERLREEFPCRELWSAEKPPTERRPRPGLRSGDPDRPYLTDNILLGVLGGSGLLRDGATVEGVLGHFLVANDVLKERGRAGTRSLGPGVTARMRDRAASFECYLGFLRETKLDYEDVRADVEERIAAAIAKHDAAANAADEGRKRKRNARQDDDCQICLDSPRTHLFLPCGHRCACSKCADAIITAGSKPLCPICRTEITGTLQVYD
;
A
#
# COMPACT_ATOMS: atom_id res chain seq x y z
N MET A 1 30.05 30.26 -65.32
CA MET A 1 30.01 29.14 -64.37
C MET A 1 29.75 29.74 -63.01
N SER A 2 28.62 29.60 -62.35
CA SER A 2 27.36 28.88 -62.61
C SER A 2 26.47 29.32 -61.43
N GLU A 3 25.35 29.99 -61.72
CA GLU A 3 23.98 29.55 -61.42
C GLU A 3 23.71 29.39 -59.91
N GLU A 4 23.20 30.43 -59.25
CA GLU A 4 21.76 30.68 -59.03
C GLU A 4 21.03 29.59 -58.24
N SER A 5 20.55 29.93 -57.03
CA SER A 5 19.13 30.28 -56.86
C SER A 5 18.68 30.19 -55.39
N GLU A 6 17.77 31.11 -55.09
CA GLU A 6 16.94 31.22 -53.91
C GLU A 6 16.28 29.88 -53.51
N VAL A 7 16.39 29.48 -52.24
CA VAL A 7 15.32 28.70 -51.58
C VAL A 7 15.11 29.22 -50.17
N THR A 8 14.44 30.36 -50.11
CA THR A 8 13.61 30.78 -48.99
C THR A 8 12.44 29.80 -48.86
N GLN A 9 12.17 29.32 -47.64
CA GLN A 9 10.85 28.79 -47.24
C GLN A 9 10.18 27.76 -48.19
N GLN A 10 10.70 26.53 -48.28
CA GLN A 10 9.80 25.39 -48.51
C GLN A 10 9.38 24.83 -47.16
N ARG A 11 8.21 25.32 -46.72
CA ARG A 11 7.36 24.73 -45.68
C ARG A 11 7.44 23.20 -45.78
N LEU A 12 7.58 22.52 -44.65
CA LEU A 12 6.99 21.19 -44.46
C LEU A 12 5.51 21.32 -44.83
N GLN A 13 5.18 21.11 -46.10
CA GLN A 13 3.82 20.93 -46.52
C GLN A 13 3.39 19.58 -45.93
N PRO A 14 2.22 19.50 -45.26
CA PRO A 14 1.65 18.20 -44.94
C PRO A 14 1.56 17.39 -46.23
N PRO A 15 1.71 16.05 -46.19
CA PRO A 15 1.66 15.22 -47.38
C PRO A 15 0.41 15.59 -48.20
N ARG A 16 0.63 16.17 -49.38
CA ARG A 16 -0.44 16.43 -50.33
C ARG A 16 -0.94 15.06 -50.79
N ASN A 17 -2.14 14.71 -50.34
CA ASN A 17 -2.90 13.48 -50.65
C ASN A 17 -2.52 12.23 -49.84
N GLY A 18 -2.33 12.33 -48.53
CA GLY A 18 -2.37 11.16 -47.66
C GLY A 18 -3.82 10.72 -47.39
N SER A 19 -4.25 9.57 -47.90
CA SER A 19 -5.43 8.85 -47.38
C SER A 19 -5.00 7.89 -46.27
N ALA A 20 -5.92 7.39 -45.46
CA ALA A 20 -5.65 6.32 -44.50
C ALA A 20 -4.93 5.08 -45.10
N ALA A 21 -5.05 4.87 -46.42
CA ALA A 21 -4.29 3.85 -47.14
C ALA A 21 -2.76 4.03 -47.01
N SER A 22 -2.27 5.25 -46.79
CA SER A 22 -0.85 5.52 -46.53
C SER A 22 -0.39 5.00 -45.16
N LEU A 23 -1.19 5.19 -44.11
CA LEU A 23 -0.90 4.66 -42.76
C LEU A 23 -1.00 3.14 -42.75
N LEU A 24 -2.01 2.57 -43.41
CA LEU A 24 -2.14 1.13 -43.56
C LEU A 24 -0.94 0.53 -44.31
N ARG A 25 -0.44 1.20 -45.35
CA ARG A 25 0.78 0.78 -46.03
C ARG A 25 1.99 0.75 -45.11
N ILE A 26 2.17 1.76 -44.24
CA ILE A 26 3.25 1.77 -43.24
C ILE A 26 3.15 0.54 -42.33
N LEU A 27 1.94 0.19 -41.89
CA LEU A 27 1.72 -0.98 -41.04
C LEU A 27 2.04 -2.29 -41.78
N GLU A 28 1.53 -2.45 -43.00
CA GLU A 28 1.74 -3.65 -43.81
C GLU A 28 3.20 -3.80 -44.28
N ASP A 29 3.88 -2.70 -44.61
CA ASP A 29 5.33 -2.68 -44.89
C ASP A 29 6.14 -3.04 -43.63
N GLY A 30 5.72 -2.57 -42.46
CA GLY A 30 6.31 -2.94 -41.18
C GLY A 30 6.19 -4.44 -40.89
N VAL A 31 5.04 -5.05 -41.23
CA VAL A 31 4.87 -6.52 -41.11
C VAL A 31 5.76 -7.27 -42.09
N ARG A 32 5.80 -6.83 -43.36
CA ARG A 32 6.67 -7.43 -44.39
C ARG A 32 8.15 -7.37 -44.05
N SER A 33 8.58 -6.30 -43.38
CA SER A 33 9.96 -6.10 -42.94
C SER A 33 10.27 -6.70 -41.57
N HIS A 34 9.31 -7.38 -40.94
CA HIS A 34 9.41 -7.93 -39.59
C HIS A 34 9.65 -6.89 -38.47
N ALA A 35 9.42 -5.61 -38.73
CA ALA A 35 9.44 -4.56 -37.72
C ALA A 35 8.16 -4.58 -36.85
N LEU A 36 7.04 -5.02 -37.44
CA LEU A 36 5.74 -5.13 -36.79
C LEU A 36 5.18 -6.55 -36.88
N THR A 37 4.32 -6.88 -35.92
CA THR A 37 3.49 -8.08 -35.93
C THR A 37 2.03 -7.68 -36.04
N LYS A 38 1.29 -8.36 -36.91
CA LYS A 38 -0.17 -8.25 -37.03
C LYS A 38 -0.82 -9.44 -36.34
N SER A 39 -1.91 -9.20 -35.61
CA SER A 39 -2.70 -10.29 -35.03
C SER A 39 -3.49 -11.02 -36.12
N ASP A 40 -3.55 -12.35 -36.03
CA ASP A 40 -4.31 -13.19 -36.96
C ASP A 40 -5.83 -13.09 -36.75
N THR A 41 -6.25 -12.67 -35.55
CA THR A 41 -7.66 -12.67 -35.12
C THR A 41 -8.22 -11.28 -34.89
N LEU A 42 -7.37 -10.28 -34.74
CA LEU A 42 -7.76 -8.89 -34.46
C LEU A 42 -7.07 -7.96 -35.46
N PRO A 43 -7.72 -6.87 -35.90
CA PRO A 43 -7.12 -5.90 -36.80
C PRO A 43 -6.16 -4.97 -36.03
N VAL A 44 -5.12 -5.55 -35.44
CA VAL A 44 -4.18 -4.90 -34.53
C VAL A 44 -2.75 -5.18 -34.97
N TYR A 45 -1.95 -4.13 -34.98
CA TYR A 45 -0.52 -4.16 -35.25
C TYR A 45 0.23 -3.72 -34.00
N THR A 46 1.38 -4.32 -33.73
CA THR A 46 2.27 -3.85 -32.68
C THR A 46 3.72 -4.15 -33.00
N GLY A 47 4.61 -3.33 -32.49
CA GLY A 47 6.04 -3.49 -32.68
C GLY A 47 6.75 -2.19 -32.36
N PHE A 48 7.93 -2.03 -32.92
CA PHE A 48 8.72 -0.81 -32.79
C PHE A 48 8.84 -0.11 -34.13
N ALA A 49 8.97 1.21 -34.09
CA ALA A 49 9.27 2.00 -35.26
C ALA A 49 10.00 3.28 -34.90
N ASP A 50 10.61 3.89 -35.92
CA ASP A 50 11.17 5.23 -35.82
C ASP A 50 10.04 6.26 -35.77
N PHE A 51 10.09 7.12 -34.75
CA PHE A 51 9.09 8.18 -34.57
C PHE A 51 9.02 9.12 -35.77
N SER A 52 10.16 9.42 -36.40
CA SER A 52 10.24 10.22 -37.62
C SER A 52 9.49 9.60 -38.79
N ALA A 53 9.57 8.28 -38.98
CA ALA A 53 8.88 7.57 -40.04
C ALA A 53 7.34 7.61 -39.85
N LEU A 54 6.86 7.42 -38.62
CA LEU A 54 5.42 7.48 -38.32
C LEU A 54 4.88 8.92 -38.44
N LEU A 55 5.64 9.91 -37.96
CA LEU A 55 5.27 11.32 -38.07
C LEU A 55 5.22 11.81 -39.53
N ALA A 56 6.11 11.31 -40.38
CA ALA A 56 6.08 11.61 -41.82
C ALA A 56 4.88 10.95 -42.52
N GLY A 57 4.44 9.79 -42.02
CA GLY A 57 3.26 9.08 -42.52
C GLY A 57 1.93 9.78 -42.23
N GLY A 58 1.84 10.49 -41.11
CA GLY A 58 0.64 11.22 -40.70
C GLY A 58 0.82 11.96 -39.37
N GLY A 59 -0.04 12.95 -39.12
CA GLY A 59 -0.08 13.68 -37.85
C GLY A 59 -0.64 12.82 -36.70
N PHE A 60 -0.32 13.16 -35.46
CA PHE A 60 -0.93 12.53 -34.28
C PHE A 60 -2.07 13.41 -33.74
N VAL A 61 -3.29 12.86 -33.66
CA VAL A 61 -4.48 13.60 -33.22
C VAL A 61 -5.13 12.91 -32.01
N PRO A 62 -5.21 13.56 -30.83
CA PRO A 62 -5.87 12.97 -29.67
C PRO A 62 -7.35 12.68 -29.89
N MET A 63 -7.81 11.48 -29.51
CA MET A 63 -9.22 11.09 -29.58
C MET A 63 -10.07 11.60 -28.41
N ASN A 64 -9.43 12.04 -27.33
CA ASN A 64 -10.11 12.55 -26.13
C ASN A 64 -9.63 13.96 -25.76
N GLY A 65 -10.59 14.85 -25.51
CA GLY A 65 -10.31 16.22 -25.04
C GLY A 65 -9.90 16.29 -23.57
N ASN A 66 -10.26 15.27 -22.77
CA ASN A 66 -10.00 15.23 -21.31
C ASN A 66 -8.54 14.93 -20.94
N ARG A 67 -7.63 14.85 -21.92
CA ARG A 67 -6.19 14.70 -21.69
C ARG A 67 -5.39 15.72 -22.50
N ALA A 68 -5.77 16.99 -22.41
CA ALA A 68 -4.99 18.10 -22.96
C ALA A 68 -3.50 17.92 -22.62
N VAL A 69 -2.65 17.99 -23.64
CA VAL A 69 -1.20 17.83 -23.47
C VAL A 69 -0.69 19.02 -22.66
N ASN A 70 -0.21 18.76 -21.45
CA ASN A 70 0.41 19.76 -20.59
C ASN A 70 1.85 20.04 -21.09
N PRO A 71 2.15 21.26 -21.58
CA PRO A 71 3.49 21.59 -22.10
C PRO A 71 4.60 21.47 -21.07
N PHE A 72 4.31 21.72 -19.78
CA PHE A 72 5.31 21.59 -18.70
C PHE A 72 5.73 20.14 -18.49
N VAL A 73 4.80 19.19 -18.62
CA VAL A 73 5.08 17.76 -18.52
C VAL A 73 5.95 17.31 -19.69
N VAL A 74 5.68 17.82 -20.91
CA VAL A 74 6.50 17.55 -22.09
C VAL A 74 7.91 18.10 -21.92
N ALA A 75 8.05 19.39 -21.58
CA ALA A 75 9.34 20.04 -21.42
C ALA A 75 10.22 19.36 -20.34
N SER A 76 9.63 19.00 -19.21
CA SER A 76 10.31 18.25 -18.15
C SER A 76 10.88 16.92 -18.65
N ARG A 77 10.08 16.14 -19.40
CA ARG A 77 10.51 14.85 -19.96
C ARG A 77 11.57 15.00 -21.04
N VAL A 78 11.52 16.08 -21.83
CA VAL A 78 12.57 16.40 -22.81
C VAL A 78 13.89 16.65 -22.08
N GLU A 79 13.90 17.53 -21.08
CA GLU A 79 15.11 17.86 -20.32
C GLU A 79 15.71 16.62 -19.64
N ASP A 80 14.88 15.75 -19.07
CA ASP A 80 15.33 14.50 -18.47
C ASP A 80 16.00 13.58 -19.50
N ASN A 81 15.44 13.47 -20.71
CA ASN A 81 16.04 12.67 -21.79
C ASN A 81 17.35 13.27 -22.31
N LEU A 82 17.40 14.59 -22.50
CA LEU A 82 18.63 15.28 -22.90
C LEU A 82 19.73 15.12 -21.86
N ARG A 83 19.39 15.19 -20.57
CA ARG A 83 20.32 14.91 -19.47
C ARG A 83 20.86 13.50 -19.53
N ARG A 84 20.01 12.50 -19.75
CA ARG A 84 20.43 11.10 -19.90
C ARG A 84 21.44 10.94 -21.03
N LEU A 85 21.19 11.55 -22.19
CA LEU A 85 22.12 11.52 -23.32
C LEU A 85 23.46 12.19 -23.00
N ARG A 86 23.45 13.35 -22.31
CA ARG A 86 24.68 14.02 -21.85
C ARG A 86 25.50 13.15 -20.90
N ASP A 87 24.84 12.34 -20.07
CA ASP A 87 25.46 11.39 -19.16
C ASP A 87 25.91 10.07 -19.86
N GLY A 88 25.79 9.98 -21.19
CA GLY A 88 26.11 8.75 -21.95
C GLY A 88 25.12 7.61 -21.76
N ARG A 89 23.91 7.89 -21.26
CA ARG A 89 22.83 6.91 -21.06
C ARG A 89 21.85 6.93 -22.22
N SER A 90 21.13 5.82 -22.42
CA SER A 90 20.04 5.75 -23.40
C SER A 90 18.84 6.63 -23.02
N LEU A 91 18.00 6.97 -24.00
CA LEU A 91 16.69 7.59 -23.77
C LEU A 91 15.86 6.79 -22.75
N ALA A 92 14.96 7.48 -22.07
CA ALA A 92 13.97 6.84 -21.23
C ALA A 92 13.02 5.99 -22.11
N ASP A 93 12.57 4.86 -21.57
CA ASP A 93 11.54 4.08 -22.24
C ASP A 93 10.22 4.86 -22.24
N PHE A 94 9.72 5.14 -23.45
CA PHE A 94 8.44 5.82 -23.63
C PHE A 94 7.25 4.88 -23.41
N GLY A 95 7.46 3.56 -23.30
CA GLY A 95 6.41 2.56 -23.21
C GLY A 95 5.53 2.51 -24.46
N GLN A 96 4.51 1.65 -24.45
CA GLN A 96 3.64 1.47 -25.60
C GLN A 96 2.70 2.67 -25.80
N ILE A 97 2.70 3.25 -27.00
CA ILE A 97 1.71 4.24 -27.45
C ILE A 97 0.55 3.52 -28.13
N ILE A 98 -0.70 3.91 -27.80
CA ILE A 98 -1.88 3.27 -28.37
C ILE A 98 -2.54 4.20 -29.38
N LEU A 99 -2.60 3.74 -30.62
CA LEU A 99 -3.06 4.45 -31.80
C LEU A 99 -4.24 3.73 -32.45
N VAL A 100 -5.05 4.48 -33.19
CA VAL A 100 -6.12 3.98 -34.05
C VAL A 100 -5.93 4.58 -35.45
N VAL A 101 -6.10 3.76 -36.48
CA VAL A 101 -6.12 4.18 -37.89
C VAL A 101 -7.50 3.89 -38.44
N VAL A 102 -8.14 4.90 -39.03
CA VAL A 102 -9.47 4.75 -39.65
C VAL A 102 -9.30 4.45 -41.12
N GLU A 103 -9.67 3.26 -41.60
CA GLU A 103 -9.35 2.75 -42.96
C GLU A 103 -9.79 3.66 -44.10
N ASN A 104 -10.89 4.39 -43.93
CA ASN A 104 -11.44 5.35 -44.92
C ASN A 104 -11.36 6.81 -44.44
N GLY A 105 -10.51 7.09 -43.46
CA GLY A 105 -10.42 8.37 -42.77
C GLY A 105 -9.26 9.27 -43.22
N PRO A 106 -9.03 10.38 -42.48
CA PRO A 106 -7.88 11.26 -42.72
C PRO A 106 -6.54 10.54 -42.49
N SER A 107 -5.46 11.11 -43.00
CA SER A 107 -4.07 10.62 -42.81
C SER A 107 -3.51 11.02 -41.44
N GLU A 108 -4.24 10.66 -40.39
CA GLU A 108 -3.88 10.98 -39.01
C GLU A 108 -3.91 9.72 -38.14
N TRP A 109 -2.89 9.59 -37.29
CA TRP A 109 -2.85 8.62 -36.21
C TRP A 109 -3.72 9.13 -35.06
N LEU A 110 -4.86 8.50 -34.85
CA LEU A 110 -5.72 8.83 -33.74
C LEU A 110 -5.10 8.29 -32.44
N VAL A 111 -4.82 9.17 -31.48
CA VAL A 111 -4.13 8.82 -30.24
C VAL A 111 -5.16 8.48 -29.17
N MET A 112 -5.20 7.20 -28.80
CA MET A 112 -6.02 6.67 -27.72
C MET A 112 -5.31 6.84 -26.37
N ASP A 113 -4.00 6.58 -26.32
CA ASP A 113 -3.15 6.79 -25.15
C ASP A 113 -1.70 7.14 -25.54
N GLY A 114 -1.10 8.10 -24.83
CA GLY A 114 0.32 8.45 -25.00
C GLY A 114 0.60 9.88 -25.46
N GLN A 115 -0.40 10.77 -25.45
CA GLN A 115 -0.30 12.13 -25.99
C GLN A 115 0.87 12.97 -25.44
N HIS A 116 1.18 12.93 -24.14
CA HIS A 116 2.35 13.63 -23.57
C HIS A 116 3.69 13.03 -24.04
N ARG A 117 3.74 11.72 -24.28
CA ARG A 117 4.93 11.00 -24.72
C ARG A 117 5.21 11.30 -26.18
N LEU A 118 4.18 11.27 -27.03
CA LEU A 118 4.26 11.74 -28.41
C LEU A 118 4.72 13.20 -28.49
N GLY A 119 4.22 14.08 -27.62
CA GLY A 119 4.71 15.46 -27.51
C GLY A 119 6.19 15.54 -27.16
N THR A 120 6.65 14.71 -26.23
CA THR A 120 8.08 14.64 -25.83
C THR A 120 8.95 14.17 -27.00
N MET A 121 8.58 13.08 -27.66
CA MET A 121 9.32 12.54 -28.82
C MET A 121 9.35 13.53 -29.98
N ARG A 122 8.26 14.28 -30.19
CA ARG A 122 8.19 15.34 -31.19
C ARG A 122 9.20 16.47 -30.92
N THR A 123 9.28 16.96 -29.68
CA THR A 123 10.26 18.00 -29.33
C THR A 123 11.69 17.47 -29.43
N LEU A 124 11.97 16.25 -28.95
CA LEU A 124 13.29 15.62 -29.09
C LEU A 124 13.73 15.52 -30.56
N LEU A 125 12.85 15.07 -31.45
CA LEU A 125 13.14 14.96 -32.88
C LEU A 125 13.31 16.33 -33.54
N LEU A 126 12.32 17.21 -33.42
CA LEU A 126 12.25 18.43 -34.22
C LEU A 126 13.16 19.55 -33.71
N GLU A 127 13.33 19.66 -32.39
CA GLU A 127 14.08 20.76 -31.78
C GLU A 127 15.50 20.35 -31.39
N HIS A 128 15.73 19.06 -31.11
CA HIS A 128 17.02 18.55 -30.65
C HIS A 128 17.67 17.53 -31.59
N GLN A 129 17.03 17.21 -32.73
CA GLN A 129 17.54 16.24 -33.72
C GLN A 129 17.88 14.87 -33.12
N VAL A 130 17.12 14.47 -32.10
CA VAL A 130 17.26 13.17 -31.45
C VAL A 130 16.24 12.21 -32.04
N ASP A 131 16.71 11.21 -32.77
CA ASP A 131 15.87 10.13 -33.26
C ASP A 131 15.38 9.25 -32.10
N VAL A 132 14.09 8.89 -32.16
CA VAL A 132 13.44 8.06 -31.15
C VAL A 132 12.85 6.83 -31.81
N HIS A 133 13.37 5.66 -31.44
CA HIS A 133 12.77 4.37 -31.73
C HIS A 133 11.86 3.98 -30.56
N PHE A 134 10.58 3.71 -30.83
CA PHE A 134 9.58 3.54 -29.77
C PHE A 134 8.59 2.42 -30.07
N GLN A 135 7.97 1.89 -29.01
CA GLN A 135 6.95 0.86 -29.11
C GLN A 135 5.57 1.48 -29.33
N PHE A 136 4.79 0.91 -30.24
CA PHE A 136 3.38 1.27 -30.39
C PHE A 136 2.49 0.06 -30.64
N ARG A 137 1.19 0.30 -30.48
CA ARG A 137 0.10 -0.58 -30.91
C ARG A 137 -0.89 0.27 -31.71
N ALA A 138 -1.19 -0.16 -32.92
CA ALA A 138 -2.17 0.48 -33.79
C ALA A 138 -3.34 -0.46 -34.05
N GLU A 139 -4.57 0.00 -33.82
CA GLU A 139 -5.79 -0.72 -34.19
C GLU A 139 -6.40 -0.13 -35.45
N LEU A 140 -6.92 -0.97 -36.35
CA LEU A 140 -7.73 -0.48 -37.47
C LEU A 140 -9.19 -0.37 -37.05
N ALA A 141 -9.82 0.72 -37.45
CA ALA A 141 -11.26 0.95 -37.38
C ALA A 141 -11.79 1.23 -38.79
N ARG A 142 -12.99 0.75 -39.12
CA ARG A 142 -13.59 0.97 -40.45
C ARG A 142 -13.98 2.43 -40.67
N ASP A 143 -14.41 3.09 -39.60
CA ASP A 143 -14.88 4.47 -39.56
C ASP A 143 -14.58 5.12 -38.19
N GLU A 144 -14.92 6.40 -38.04
CA GLU A 144 -14.74 7.15 -36.79
C GLU A 144 -15.61 6.63 -35.63
N ALA A 145 -16.78 6.04 -35.93
CA ALA A 145 -17.66 5.51 -34.91
C ALA A 145 -17.04 4.27 -34.25
N GLU A 146 -16.49 3.34 -35.03
CA GLU A 146 -15.73 2.20 -34.53
C GLU A 146 -14.46 2.64 -33.79
N ALA A 147 -13.79 3.69 -34.26
CA ALA A 147 -12.65 4.27 -33.53
C ALA A 147 -13.08 4.78 -32.14
N HIS A 148 -14.23 5.45 -32.05
CA HIS A 148 -14.80 5.88 -30.77
C HIS A 148 -15.20 4.69 -29.88
N GLU A 149 -15.82 3.65 -30.42
CA GLU A 149 -16.14 2.42 -29.68
C GLU A 149 -14.88 1.78 -29.07
N LYS A 150 -13.78 1.73 -29.84
CA LYS A 150 -12.48 1.25 -29.34
C LYS A 150 -11.93 2.11 -28.20
N LEU A 151 -12.07 3.44 -28.29
CA LEU A 151 -11.70 4.34 -27.19
C LEU A 151 -12.52 4.05 -25.92
N VAL A 152 -13.83 3.85 -26.04
CA VAL A 152 -14.70 3.50 -24.91
C VAL A 152 -14.29 2.15 -24.32
N LEU A 153 -14.11 1.11 -25.15
CA LEU A 153 -13.66 -0.21 -24.70
C LEU A 153 -12.30 -0.15 -23.99
N TYR A 154 -11.36 0.63 -24.52
CA TYR A 154 -10.05 0.84 -23.89
C TYR A 154 -10.18 1.55 -22.54
N GLN A 155 -11.02 2.58 -22.43
CA GLN A 155 -11.26 3.28 -21.18
C GLN A 155 -11.94 2.39 -20.13
N ASP A 156 -12.85 1.51 -20.56
CA ASP A 156 -13.49 0.51 -19.70
C ASP A 156 -12.48 -0.55 -19.21
N GLN A 157 -11.50 -0.93 -20.04
CA GLN A 157 -10.39 -1.80 -19.64
C GLN A 157 -9.37 -1.10 -18.72
N TYR A 158 -9.19 0.22 -18.88
CA TYR A 158 -8.25 1.08 -18.14
C TYR A 158 -8.97 2.04 -17.19
N ALA A 159 -9.91 1.55 -16.38
CA ALA A 159 -10.43 2.30 -15.24
C ALA A 159 -9.70 1.87 -13.95
N PRO A 160 -8.43 2.28 -13.72
CA PRO A 160 -7.78 1.94 -12.48
C PRO A 160 -8.54 2.66 -11.35
N ASP A 161 -8.86 1.90 -10.31
CA ASP A 161 -9.60 2.42 -9.17
C ASP A 161 -8.71 3.42 -8.42
N SER A 162 -9.15 4.67 -8.30
CA SER A 162 -8.37 5.73 -7.65
C SER A 162 -7.96 5.36 -6.22
N ARG A 163 -8.74 4.48 -5.56
CA ARG A 163 -8.46 3.96 -4.22
C ARG A 163 -7.18 3.12 -4.13
N THR A 164 -6.63 2.68 -5.26
CA THR A 164 -5.37 1.91 -5.33
C THR A 164 -4.13 2.81 -5.42
N PHE A 165 -4.30 4.13 -5.60
CA PHE A 165 -3.19 5.07 -5.68
C PHE A 165 -3.02 5.80 -4.34
N LEU A 166 -2.03 5.36 -3.56
CA LEU A 166 -1.65 6.00 -2.30
C LEU A 166 -0.60 7.09 -2.52
N ALA A 167 -0.46 8.03 -1.57
CA ALA A 167 0.31 9.25 -1.79
C ALA A 167 1.83 9.04 -1.95
N SER A 168 2.35 7.89 -1.51
CA SER A 168 3.75 7.52 -1.71
C SER A 168 3.97 6.01 -1.76
N ARG A 169 5.11 5.57 -2.33
CA ARG A 169 5.52 4.15 -2.34
C ARG A 169 5.69 3.57 -0.93
N ALA A 170 6.05 4.40 0.05
CA ALA A 170 6.17 3.96 1.44
C ALA A 170 4.79 3.62 2.01
N GLN A 171 3.79 4.47 1.76
CA GLN A 171 2.40 4.17 2.14
C GLN A 171 1.87 2.94 1.43
N THR A 172 2.14 2.77 0.13
CA THR A 172 1.75 1.58 -0.63
C THR A 172 2.28 0.30 0.02
N ARG A 173 3.56 0.24 0.39
CA ARG A 173 4.15 -0.94 1.03
C ARG A 173 3.49 -1.28 2.36
N VAL A 174 3.22 -0.27 3.19
CA VAL A 174 2.55 -0.48 4.48
C VAL A 174 1.12 -0.97 4.25
N ALA A 175 0.36 -0.34 3.35
CA ALA A 175 -1.02 -0.70 3.06
C ALA A 175 -1.16 -2.10 2.45
N GLU A 176 -0.32 -2.47 1.47
CA GLU A 176 -0.30 -3.82 0.88
C GLU A 176 0.02 -4.88 1.94
N ARG A 177 0.99 -4.61 2.81
CA ARG A 177 1.33 -5.53 3.89
C ARG A 177 0.22 -5.66 4.93
N VAL A 178 -0.44 -4.56 5.29
CA VAL A 178 -1.61 -4.58 6.18
C VAL A 178 -2.76 -5.37 5.54
N LEU A 179 -3.02 -5.19 4.24
CA LEU A 179 -4.00 -5.95 3.47
C LEU A 179 -3.70 -7.46 3.51
N GLU A 180 -2.45 -7.87 3.29
CA GLU A 180 -2.00 -9.26 3.42
C GLU A 180 -2.27 -9.80 4.83
N ARG A 181 -1.85 -9.07 5.86
CA ARG A 181 -2.07 -9.49 7.26
C ARG A 181 -3.55 -9.59 7.61
N LEU A 182 -4.39 -8.65 7.16
CA LEU A 182 -5.84 -8.74 7.38
C LEU A 182 -6.47 -9.95 6.70
N ARG A 183 -5.95 -10.41 5.55
CA ARG A 183 -6.39 -11.67 4.93
C ARG A 183 -5.99 -12.90 5.73
N GLU A 184 -4.81 -12.87 6.35
CA GLU A 184 -4.37 -13.94 7.25
C GLU A 184 -5.26 -14.00 8.50
N GLU A 185 -5.59 -12.84 9.09
CA GLU A 185 -6.48 -12.76 10.26
C GLU A 185 -7.93 -13.15 9.92
N PHE A 186 -8.38 -12.87 8.70
CA PHE A 186 -9.74 -13.20 8.22
C PHE A 186 -9.68 -14.10 6.97
N PRO A 187 -9.34 -15.40 7.08
CA PRO A 187 -9.02 -16.27 5.94
C PRO A 187 -10.24 -16.70 5.08
N CYS A 188 -11.40 -16.08 5.26
CA CYS A 188 -12.62 -16.46 4.54
C CYS A 188 -12.58 -15.99 3.07
N ARG A 189 -12.41 -16.93 2.12
CA ARG A 189 -12.41 -16.62 0.69
C ARG A 189 -13.67 -15.88 0.23
N GLU A 190 -14.82 -16.19 0.81
CA GLU A 190 -16.10 -15.54 0.47
C GLU A 190 -16.13 -14.06 0.86
N LEU A 191 -15.46 -13.67 1.95
CA LEU A 191 -15.34 -12.27 2.38
C LEU A 191 -14.55 -11.44 1.35
N TRP A 192 -13.44 -11.99 0.86
CA TRP A 192 -12.49 -11.34 -0.05
C TRP A 192 -12.82 -11.52 -1.54
N SER A 193 -13.89 -12.25 -1.84
CA SER A 193 -14.30 -12.57 -3.20
C SER A 193 -15.25 -11.51 -3.74
N ALA A 194 -14.79 -10.76 -4.76
CA ALA A 194 -15.64 -9.90 -5.59
C ALA A 194 -16.58 -10.69 -6.52
N GLU A 195 -16.52 -12.03 -6.55
CA GLU A 195 -17.44 -12.83 -7.34
C GLU A 195 -18.82 -12.81 -6.68
N LYS A 196 -19.68 -11.89 -7.13
CA LYS A 196 -21.08 -12.28 -7.29
C LYS A 196 -21.05 -13.61 -8.04
N PRO A 197 -21.70 -14.69 -7.59
CA PRO A 197 -22.02 -15.78 -8.51
C PRO A 197 -22.67 -15.13 -9.74
N PRO A 198 -22.38 -15.60 -10.97
CA PRO A 198 -22.87 -15.00 -12.21
C PRO A 198 -24.39 -15.11 -12.25
N THR A 199 -25.06 -14.22 -11.53
CA THR A 199 -26.50 -14.09 -11.46
C THR A 199 -26.86 -13.03 -12.49
N GLU A 200 -26.95 -13.51 -13.74
CA GLU A 200 -27.94 -13.10 -14.74
C GLU A 200 -28.26 -11.61 -14.87
N ARG A 201 -27.27 -10.73 -14.72
CA ARG A 201 -27.37 -9.37 -15.20
C ARG A 201 -26.20 -9.11 -16.12
N ARG A 202 -26.50 -9.13 -17.43
CA ARG A 202 -25.61 -8.56 -18.45
C ARG A 202 -25.11 -7.20 -17.93
N PRO A 203 -23.80 -6.94 -17.88
CA PRO A 203 -23.30 -5.62 -17.54
C PRO A 203 -23.95 -4.61 -18.49
N ARG A 204 -24.57 -3.57 -17.93
CA ARG A 204 -25.09 -2.45 -18.73
C ARG A 204 -23.88 -1.64 -19.19
N PRO A 205 -23.66 -1.44 -20.50
CA PRO A 205 -22.56 -0.62 -21.00
C PRO A 205 -22.57 0.75 -20.31
N GLY A 206 -21.42 1.21 -19.81
CA GLY A 206 -21.26 2.51 -19.16
C GLY A 206 -21.53 2.56 -17.65
N LEU A 207 -21.97 1.48 -17.00
CA LEU A 207 -21.91 1.39 -15.53
C LEU A 207 -20.60 0.73 -15.10
N ARG A 208 -19.77 1.46 -14.35
CA ARG A 208 -18.66 0.85 -13.58
C ARG A 208 -19.20 -0.37 -12.82
N SER A 209 -18.44 -1.45 -12.76
CA SER A 209 -18.70 -2.54 -11.83
C SER A 209 -18.75 -1.93 -10.42
N GLY A 210 -19.96 -1.77 -9.89
CA GLY A 210 -20.14 -1.18 -8.57
C GLY A 210 -19.48 -2.04 -7.51
N ASP A 211 -19.10 -1.41 -6.40
CA ASP A 211 -18.60 -2.11 -5.21
C ASP A 211 -19.53 -3.28 -4.84
N PRO A 212 -18.99 -4.43 -4.38
CA PRO A 212 -19.83 -5.50 -3.87
C PRO A 212 -20.65 -5.00 -2.67
N ASP A 213 -21.81 -5.64 -2.50
CA ASP A 213 -22.68 -5.38 -1.35
C ASP A 213 -21.91 -5.61 -0.04
N ARG A 214 -22.23 -4.84 1.00
CA ARG A 214 -21.67 -5.11 2.33
C ARG A 214 -22.19 -6.48 2.82
N PRO A 215 -21.39 -7.27 3.55
CA PRO A 215 -20.10 -6.92 4.17
C PRO A 215 -18.87 -7.38 3.37
N TYR A 216 -18.98 -7.65 2.07
CA TYR A 216 -17.85 -8.15 1.29
C TYR A 216 -16.76 -7.08 1.12
N LEU A 217 -15.49 -7.49 1.00
CA LEU A 217 -14.33 -6.62 0.86
C LEU A 217 -13.56 -6.96 -0.41
N THR A 218 -13.35 -5.96 -1.26
CA THR A 218 -12.33 -6.04 -2.31
C THR A 218 -11.08 -5.32 -1.86
N ASP A 219 -9.97 -5.62 -2.53
CA ASP A 219 -8.68 -4.97 -2.31
C ASP A 219 -8.81 -3.46 -2.46
N ASN A 220 -9.48 -3.01 -3.52
CA ASN A 220 -9.67 -1.58 -3.79
C ASN A 220 -10.46 -0.88 -2.68
N ILE A 221 -11.49 -1.53 -2.13
CA ILE A 221 -12.28 -0.95 -1.03
C ILE A 221 -11.40 -0.81 0.20
N LEU A 222 -10.68 -1.87 0.59
CA LEU A 222 -9.86 -1.83 1.78
C LEU A 222 -8.68 -0.86 1.63
N LEU A 223 -8.02 -0.83 0.47
CA LEU A 223 -6.98 0.14 0.15
C LEU A 223 -7.50 1.59 0.20
N GLY A 224 -8.73 1.81 -0.28
CA GLY A 224 -9.40 3.11 -0.16
C GLY A 224 -9.63 3.52 1.29
N VAL A 225 -10.16 2.61 2.12
CA VAL A 225 -10.36 2.87 3.56
C VAL A 225 -9.02 3.10 4.27
N LEU A 226 -7.98 2.32 3.95
CA LEU A 226 -6.63 2.51 4.48
C LEU A 226 -6.07 3.89 4.09
N GLY A 227 -6.21 4.29 2.83
CA GLY A 227 -5.80 5.60 2.33
C GLY A 227 -6.54 6.76 2.98
N GLY A 228 -7.86 6.63 3.19
CA GLY A 228 -8.69 7.64 3.83
C GLY A 228 -8.56 7.70 5.36
N SER A 229 -8.04 6.64 5.99
CA SER A 229 -8.00 6.52 7.46
C SER A 229 -7.12 7.54 8.18
N GLY A 230 -6.22 8.23 7.47
CA GLY A 230 -5.22 9.13 8.05
C GLY A 230 -4.07 8.43 8.80
N LEU A 231 -4.07 7.09 8.85
CA LEU A 231 -3.06 6.31 9.57
C LEU A 231 -1.76 6.10 8.76
N LEU A 232 -1.83 6.18 7.43
CA LEU A 232 -0.68 6.03 6.52
C LEU A 232 0.18 7.30 6.44
N ARG A 233 0.61 7.84 7.58
CA ARG A 233 1.50 9.00 7.68
C ARG A 233 2.99 8.61 7.72
N ASP A 234 3.88 9.59 7.64
CA ASP A 234 5.31 9.35 7.77
C ASP A 234 5.65 8.66 9.10
N GLY A 235 6.38 7.54 9.03
CA GLY A 235 6.70 6.70 10.19
C GLY A 235 5.62 5.69 10.58
N ALA A 236 4.53 5.56 9.81
CA ALA A 236 3.53 4.50 10.03
C ALA A 236 4.16 3.10 9.93
N THR A 237 3.83 2.23 10.89
CA THR A 237 4.25 0.83 10.92
C THR A 237 3.09 -0.08 10.54
N VAL A 238 3.40 -1.25 9.99
CA VAL A 238 2.38 -2.26 9.64
C VAL A 238 1.58 -2.66 10.88
N GLU A 239 2.27 -2.89 12.00
CA GLU A 239 1.67 -3.34 13.26
C GLU A 239 0.75 -2.27 13.86
N GLY A 240 1.14 -0.99 13.79
CA GLY A 240 0.33 0.11 14.26
C GLY A 240 -0.97 0.23 13.46
N VAL A 241 -0.87 0.26 12.12
CA VAL A 241 -2.04 0.38 11.25
C VAL A 241 -2.92 -0.87 11.35
N LEU A 242 -2.34 -2.08 11.36
CA LEU A 242 -3.08 -3.33 11.52
C LEU A 242 -3.83 -3.36 12.85
N GLY A 243 -3.19 -2.98 13.96
CA GLY A 243 -3.83 -2.93 15.29
C GLY A 243 -5.06 -2.03 15.32
N HIS A 244 -4.98 -0.86 14.69
CA HIS A 244 -6.13 0.04 14.53
C HIS A 244 -7.31 -0.63 13.79
N PHE A 245 -7.04 -1.37 12.72
CA PHE A 245 -8.10 -2.05 11.96
C PHE A 245 -8.67 -3.28 12.68
N LEU A 246 -7.86 -4.01 13.44
CA LEU A 246 -8.36 -5.11 14.28
C LEU A 246 -9.28 -4.59 15.39
N VAL A 247 -8.91 -3.49 16.06
CA VAL A 247 -9.78 -2.86 17.05
C VAL A 247 -11.03 -2.26 16.39
N ALA A 248 -10.92 -1.67 15.19
CA ALA A 248 -12.07 -1.19 14.44
C ALA A 248 -13.05 -2.32 14.11
N ASN A 249 -12.55 -3.51 13.77
CA ASN A 249 -13.38 -4.69 13.57
C ASN A 249 -14.21 -5.02 14.82
N ASP A 250 -13.60 -4.99 16.00
CA ASP A 250 -14.28 -5.25 17.27
C ASP A 250 -15.30 -4.17 17.64
N VAL A 251 -14.97 -2.89 17.41
CA VAL A 251 -15.90 -1.77 17.58
C VAL A 251 -17.14 -1.98 16.69
N LEU A 252 -16.93 -2.31 15.42
CA LEU A 252 -18.02 -2.55 14.49
C LEU A 252 -18.83 -3.80 14.87
N LYS A 253 -18.18 -4.88 15.31
CA LYS A 253 -18.84 -6.10 15.82
C LYS A 253 -19.78 -5.77 16.97
N GLU A 254 -19.36 -4.91 17.90
CA GLU A 254 -20.19 -4.47 19.02
C GLU A 254 -21.33 -3.53 18.58
N ARG A 255 -21.03 -2.53 17.75
CA ARG A 255 -22.06 -1.65 17.16
C ARG A 255 -23.15 -2.48 16.47
N GLY A 256 -22.76 -3.52 15.72
CA GLY A 256 -23.69 -4.42 15.04
C GLY A 256 -24.60 -5.23 15.98
N ARG A 257 -24.14 -5.56 17.19
CA ARG A 257 -24.97 -6.18 18.23
C ARG A 257 -26.02 -5.20 18.77
N ALA A 258 -25.66 -3.92 18.91
CA ALA A 258 -26.58 -2.88 19.34
C ALA A 258 -27.66 -2.54 18.28
N GLY A 259 -27.36 -2.74 17.00
CA GLY A 259 -28.34 -2.63 15.91
C GLY A 259 -27.70 -2.53 14.54
N THR A 260 -28.45 -2.75 13.46
CA THR A 260 -27.89 -2.68 12.10
C THR A 260 -27.64 -1.26 11.62
N ARG A 261 -28.39 -0.27 12.14
CA ARG A 261 -28.26 1.15 11.74
C ARG A 261 -26.91 1.77 12.12
N SER A 262 -26.25 1.27 13.16
CA SER A 262 -24.93 1.72 13.62
C SER A 262 -23.79 1.28 12.70
N LEU A 263 -24.05 0.34 11.78
CA LEU A 263 -23.12 -0.12 10.74
C LEU A 263 -23.27 0.68 9.43
N GLY A 264 -24.01 1.79 9.50
CA GLY A 264 -24.22 2.71 8.39
C GLY A 264 -25.57 2.53 7.68
N PRO A 265 -25.94 3.51 6.84
CA PRO A 265 -27.25 3.55 6.19
C PRO A 265 -27.41 2.41 5.20
N GLY A 266 -28.55 1.70 5.24
CA GLY A 266 -28.86 0.59 4.34
C GLY A 266 -28.30 -0.78 4.75
N VAL A 267 -27.75 -0.93 5.95
CA VAL A 267 -27.33 -2.25 6.46
C VAL A 267 -28.54 -3.05 6.95
N THR A 268 -28.66 -4.28 6.47
CA THR A 268 -29.71 -5.23 6.85
C THR A 268 -29.20 -6.25 7.88
N ALA A 269 -30.12 -6.93 8.57
CA ALA A 269 -29.77 -8.03 9.49
C ALA A 269 -28.99 -9.13 8.76
N ARG A 270 -29.40 -9.48 7.54
CA ARG A 270 -28.69 -10.46 6.70
C ARG A 270 -27.23 -10.08 6.45
N MET A 271 -26.94 -8.81 6.18
CA MET A 271 -25.56 -8.33 5.97
C MET A 271 -24.74 -8.45 7.26
N ARG A 272 -25.31 -8.07 8.41
CA ARG A 272 -24.67 -8.20 9.72
C ARG A 272 -24.40 -9.66 10.08
N ASP A 273 -25.37 -10.55 9.87
CA ASP A 273 -25.25 -11.96 10.21
C ASP A 273 -24.19 -12.63 9.30
N ARG A 274 -24.08 -12.18 8.05
CA ARG A 274 -23.01 -12.60 7.15
C ARG A 274 -21.63 -12.13 7.63
N ALA A 275 -21.49 -10.90 8.09
CA ALA A 275 -20.25 -10.40 8.68
C ALA A 275 -19.88 -11.19 9.94
N ALA A 276 -20.87 -11.54 10.77
CA ALA A 276 -20.67 -12.40 11.93
C ALA A 276 -20.10 -13.77 11.54
N SER A 277 -20.59 -14.38 10.44
CA SER A 277 -20.07 -15.65 9.94
C SER A 277 -18.62 -15.59 9.44
N PHE A 278 -18.14 -14.40 9.08
CA PHE A 278 -16.75 -14.16 8.68
C PHE A 278 -15.88 -13.67 9.83
N GLU A 279 -16.48 -13.39 10.98
CA GLU A 279 -15.89 -12.63 12.10
C GLU A 279 -15.27 -11.27 11.70
N CYS A 280 -15.65 -10.75 10.54
CA CYS A 280 -15.10 -9.54 9.95
C CYS A 280 -16.21 -8.55 9.58
N TYR A 281 -16.17 -7.38 10.20
CA TYR A 281 -17.09 -6.27 10.05
C TYR A 281 -16.47 -5.08 9.32
N LEU A 282 -15.18 -5.14 8.97
CA LEU A 282 -14.48 -4.09 8.21
C LEU A 282 -15.16 -3.80 6.86
N GLY A 283 -15.86 -4.79 6.31
CA GLY A 283 -16.70 -4.63 5.13
C GLY A 283 -17.87 -3.66 5.26
N PHE A 284 -18.15 -3.12 6.45
CA PHE A 284 -19.11 -2.04 6.61
C PHE A 284 -18.51 -0.65 6.39
N LEU A 285 -17.19 -0.51 6.51
CA LEU A 285 -16.50 0.73 6.20
C LEU A 285 -16.61 1.02 4.70
N ARG A 286 -17.19 2.17 4.37
CA ARG A 286 -17.46 2.63 3.01
C ARG A 286 -17.45 4.16 3.00
N GLU A 287 -16.71 4.72 2.06
CA GLU A 287 -16.72 6.15 1.78
C GLU A 287 -18.16 6.66 1.65
N THR A 288 -18.46 7.81 2.26
CA THR A 288 -19.80 8.45 2.30
C THR A 288 -20.91 7.71 3.05
N LYS A 289 -20.68 6.51 3.61
CA LYS A 289 -21.69 5.73 4.34
C LYS A 289 -21.31 5.51 5.79
N LEU A 290 -20.11 5.01 6.03
CA LEU A 290 -19.52 4.81 7.34
C LEU A 290 -18.00 4.81 7.15
N ASP A 291 -17.37 5.94 7.44
CA ASP A 291 -15.93 6.11 7.29
C ASP A 291 -15.17 5.57 8.51
N TYR A 292 -13.86 5.37 8.38
CA TYR A 292 -13.00 5.09 9.52
C TYR A 292 -13.05 6.21 10.57
N GLU A 293 -13.19 7.47 10.14
CA GLU A 293 -13.33 8.61 11.07
C GLU A 293 -14.52 8.44 12.04
N ASP A 294 -15.63 7.85 11.58
CA ASP A 294 -16.85 7.63 12.38
C ASP A 294 -16.66 6.62 13.53
N VAL A 295 -15.57 5.84 13.49
CA VAL A 295 -15.19 4.86 14.52
C VAL A 295 -13.86 5.20 15.18
N ARG A 296 -13.13 6.22 14.72
CA ARG A 296 -11.75 6.49 15.17
C ARG A 296 -11.69 6.72 16.67
N ALA A 297 -12.55 7.56 17.22
CA ALA A 297 -12.55 7.87 18.66
C ALA A 297 -12.72 6.61 19.53
N ASP A 298 -13.69 5.75 19.21
CA ASP A 298 -13.91 4.49 19.92
C ASP A 298 -12.71 3.54 19.80
N VAL A 299 -12.05 3.52 18.63
CA VAL A 299 -10.86 2.71 18.39
C VAL A 299 -9.69 3.21 19.23
N GLU A 300 -9.41 4.51 19.19
CA GLU A 300 -8.32 5.12 19.95
C GLU A 300 -8.53 4.99 21.46
N GLU A 301 -9.76 5.16 21.94
CA GLU A 301 -10.10 4.93 23.35
C GLU A 301 -9.82 3.48 23.77
N ARG A 302 -10.23 2.49 22.96
CA ARG A 302 -9.95 1.08 23.26
C ARG A 302 -8.48 0.73 23.25
N ILE A 303 -7.73 1.28 22.29
CA ILE A 303 -6.27 1.11 22.24
C ILE A 303 -5.63 1.72 23.48
N ALA A 304 -6.00 2.94 23.86
CA ALA A 304 -5.49 3.60 25.05
C ALA A 304 -5.83 2.81 26.34
N ALA A 305 -7.07 2.32 26.47
CA ALA A 305 -7.49 1.49 27.59
C ALA A 305 -6.73 0.17 27.66
N ALA A 306 -6.47 -0.48 26.52
CA ALA A 306 -5.68 -1.71 26.45
C ALA A 306 -4.23 -1.48 26.89
N ILE A 307 -3.60 -0.38 26.45
CA ILE A 307 -2.26 0.02 26.87
C ILE A 307 -2.23 0.28 28.37
N ALA A 308 -3.14 1.09 28.90
CA ALA A 308 -3.21 1.40 30.33
C ALA A 308 -3.40 0.13 31.20
N LYS A 309 -4.23 -0.81 30.74
CA LYS A 309 -4.42 -2.10 31.42
C LYS A 309 -3.14 -2.95 31.40
N HIS A 310 -2.43 -2.99 30.28
CA HIS A 310 -1.16 -3.70 30.17
C HIS A 310 -0.10 -3.10 31.12
N ASP A 311 0.03 -1.78 31.16
CA ASP A 311 0.98 -1.08 32.03
C ASP A 311 0.64 -1.28 33.51
N ALA A 312 -0.65 -1.23 33.87
CA ALA A 312 -1.10 -1.54 35.23
C ALA A 312 -0.76 -2.99 35.63
N ALA A 313 -0.95 -3.95 34.73
CA ALA A 313 -0.60 -5.35 34.98
C ALA A 313 0.92 -5.55 35.11
N ALA A 314 1.72 -4.89 34.27
CA ALA A 314 3.18 -4.92 34.34
C ALA A 314 3.69 -4.33 35.67
N ASN A 315 3.14 -3.19 36.10
CA ASN A 315 3.47 -2.55 37.37
C ASN A 315 3.07 -3.42 38.56
N ALA A 316 1.88 -4.03 38.54
CA ALA A 316 1.46 -4.95 39.58
C ALA A 316 2.36 -6.19 39.68
N ALA A 317 2.85 -6.70 38.55
CA ALA A 317 3.80 -7.81 38.51
C ALA A 317 5.18 -7.42 39.10
N ASP A 318 5.67 -6.22 38.79
CA ASP A 318 6.92 -5.70 39.36
C ASP A 318 6.81 -5.48 40.88
N GLU A 319 5.70 -4.90 41.35
CA GLU A 319 5.42 -4.75 42.78
C GLU A 319 5.29 -6.11 43.48
N GLY A 320 4.66 -7.10 42.85
CA GLY A 320 4.62 -8.47 43.34
C GLY A 320 6.02 -9.10 43.45
N ARG A 321 6.91 -8.82 42.48
CA ARG A 321 8.31 -9.28 42.49
C ARG A 321 9.12 -8.58 43.58
N LYS A 322 8.94 -7.27 43.79
CA LYS A 322 9.57 -6.50 44.88
C LYS A 322 9.11 -7.00 46.24
N ARG A 323 7.80 -7.22 46.45
CA ARG A 323 7.26 -7.80 47.69
C ARG A 323 7.85 -9.18 47.98
N LYS A 324 7.95 -10.06 46.97
CA LYS A 324 8.61 -11.38 47.13
C LYS A 324 10.10 -11.27 47.44
N ARG A 325 10.81 -10.27 46.92
CA ARG A 325 12.22 -10.01 47.26
C ARG A 325 12.38 -9.52 48.69
N ASN A 326 11.55 -8.58 49.13
CA ASN A 326 11.59 -8.05 50.50
C ASN A 326 11.22 -9.13 51.53
N ALA A 327 10.21 -9.96 51.23
CA ALA A 327 9.84 -11.08 52.09
C ALA A 327 11.00 -12.09 52.27
N ARG A 328 11.79 -12.36 51.21
CA ARG A 328 13.00 -13.19 51.32
C ARG A 328 14.08 -12.52 52.18
N GLN A 329 14.31 -11.21 52.01
CA GLN A 329 15.27 -10.47 52.82
C GLN A 329 14.93 -10.49 54.33
N ASP A 330 13.64 -10.54 54.69
CA ASP A 330 13.22 -10.65 56.09
C ASP A 330 13.52 -12.03 56.71
N ASP A 331 13.65 -13.08 55.91
CA ASP A 331 13.98 -14.44 56.37
C ASP A 331 15.47 -14.80 56.22
N ASP A 332 16.21 -14.09 55.36
CA ASP A 332 17.63 -14.33 55.09
C ASP A 332 18.54 -13.79 56.20
N CYS A 333 19.64 -14.48 56.48
CA CYS A 333 20.66 -14.12 57.46
C CYS A 333 21.15 -12.70 57.25
N GLN A 334 21.08 -11.86 58.28
CA GLN A 334 21.50 -10.45 58.24
C GLN A 334 23.01 -10.25 58.08
N ILE A 335 23.79 -11.34 58.00
CA ILE A 335 25.24 -11.32 57.91
C ILE A 335 25.68 -11.71 56.50
N CYS A 336 25.27 -12.89 56.01
CA CYS A 336 25.63 -13.33 54.66
C CYS A 336 24.60 -12.97 53.58
N LEU A 337 23.34 -12.67 53.96
CA LEU A 337 22.20 -12.43 53.06
C LEU A 337 21.93 -13.57 52.06
N ASP A 338 22.40 -14.78 52.37
CA ASP A 338 22.45 -15.91 51.42
C ASP A 338 21.85 -17.22 51.99
N SER A 339 21.50 -17.24 53.27
CA SER A 339 20.95 -18.44 53.91
C SER A 339 19.94 -18.05 54.97
N PRO A 340 18.88 -18.84 55.20
CA PRO A 340 17.83 -18.48 56.15
C PRO A 340 18.38 -18.30 57.56
N ARG A 341 17.84 -17.31 58.30
CA ARG A 341 18.12 -17.12 59.73
C ARG A 341 17.61 -18.34 60.47
N THR A 342 18.48 -19.10 61.08
CA THR A 342 18.11 -20.34 61.76
C THR A 342 18.58 -20.35 63.21
N HIS A 343 19.35 -19.36 63.65
CA HIS A 343 20.01 -19.39 64.96
C HIS A 343 19.64 -18.16 65.82
N LEU A 344 19.25 -18.43 67.07
CA LEU A 344 19.04 -17.47 68.15
C LEU A 344 20.30 -17.31 68.98
N PHE A 345 20.65 -16.09 69.38
CA PHE A 345 21.74 -15.82 70.31
C PHE A 345 21.25 -15.76 71.77
N LEU A 346 21.85 -16.53 72.68
CA LEU A 346 21.52 -16.53 74.11
C LEU A 346 22.45 -15.59 74.90
N PRO A 347 21.94 -14.92 75.96
CA PRO A 347 20.58 -15.00 76.49
C PRO A 347 19.57 -14.07 75.81
N CYS A 348 19.99 -13.23 74.87
CA CYS A 348 19.15 -12.14 74.34
C CYS A 348 17.99 -12.56 73.42
N GLY A 349 18.02 -13.76 72.85
CA GLY A 349 16.97 -14.31 71.98
C GLY A 349 16.87 -13.68 70.59
N HIS A 350 17.87 -12.96 70.07
CA HIS A 350 17.79 -12.40 68.72
C HIS A 350 18.14 -13.45 67.64
N ARG A 351 17.23 -13.63 66.67
CA ARG A 351 17.39 -14.50 65.49
C ARG A 351 17.79 -13.67 64.28
N CYS A 352 19.10 -13.56 64.00
CA CYS A 352 19.60 -12.79 62.86
C CYS A 352 20.64 -13.51 62.00
N ALA A 353 21.09 -14.71 62.39
CA ALA A 353 22.16 -15.43 61.72
C ALA A 353 21.72 -16.81 61.19
N CYS A 354 22.32 -17.24 60.08
CA CYS A 354 22.35 -18.66 59.69
C CYS A 354 23.41 -19.40 60.52
N SER A 355 23.40 -20.74 60.48
CA SER A 355 24.38 -21.59 61.19
C SER A 355 25.83 -21.12 61.01
N LYS A 356 26.30 -21.01 59.76
CA LYS A 356 27.69 -20.63 59.46
C LYS A 356 28.08 -19.27 60.03
N CYS A 357 27.19 -18.28 59.94
CA CYS A 357 27.48 -16.93 60.44
C CYS A 357 27.40 -16.84 61.97
N ALA A 358 26.52 -17.63 62.59
CA ALA A 358 26.43 -17.73 64.04
C ALA A 358 27.73 -18.33 64.62
N ASP A 359 28.22 -19.41 64.02
CA ASP A 359 29.47 -20.06 64.42
C ASP A 359 30.67 -19.12 64.24
N ALA A 360 30.73 -18.38 63.13
CA ALA A 360 31.78 -17.40 62.89
C ALA A 360 31.80 -16.29 63.96
N ILE A 361 30.64 -15.79 64.40
CA ILE A 361 30.56 -14.77 65.45
C ILE A 361 31.06 -15.32 66.79
N ILE A 362 30.65 -16.53 67.16
CA ILE A 362 31.05 -17.15 68.43
C ILE A 362 32.56 -17.39 68.47
N THR A 363 33.15 -17.78 67.34
CA THR A 363 34.57 -18.14 67.24
C THR A 363 35.52 -16.94 67.05
N ALA A 364 35.01 -15.76 66.69
CA ALA A 364 35.82 -14.60 66.33
C ALA A 364 36.56 -13.91 67.51
N GLY A 365 36.26 -14.22 68.77
CA GLY A 365 36.95 -13.62 69.91
C GLY A 365 36.51 -14.12 71.29
N SER A 366 37.18 -13.65 72.35
CA SER A 366 36.95 -14.11 73.73
C SER A 366 35.66 -13.61 74.38
N LYS A 367 34.94 -12.67 73.73
CA LYS A 367 33.66 -12.11 74.18
C LYS A 367 32.76 -11.79 72.98
N PRO A 368 32.09 -12.80 72.39
CA PRO A 368 31.22 -12.58 71.24
C PRO A 368 29.98 -11.77 71.64
N LEU A 369 29.59 -10.79 70.82
CA LEU A 369 28.44 -9.92 71.09
C LEU A 369 27.35 -10.09 70.02
N CYS A 370 26.08 -10.04 70.44
CA CYS A 370 24.94 -10.11 69.52
C CYS A 370 24.97 -8.95 68.51
N PRO A 371 24.85 -9.19 67.19
CA PRO A 371 24.82 -8.12 66.18
C PRO A 371 23.66 -7.14 66.34
N ILE A 372 22.57 -7.53 67.00
CA ILE A 372 21.36 -6.72 67.16
C ILE A 372 21.42 -5.85 68.41
N CYS A 373 21.70 -6.45 69.58
CA CYS A 373 21.58 -5.76 70.88
C CYS A 373 22.91 -5.61 71.64
N ARG A 374 24.00 -6.17 71.12
CA ARG A 374 25.34 -6.17 71.72
C ARG A 374 25.45 -6.82 73.10
N THR A 375 24.43 -7.56 73.55
CA THR A 375 24.54 -8.45 74.72
C THR A 375 25.56 -9.55 74.42
N GLU A 376 26.39 -9.90 75.43
CA GLU A 376 27.36 -10.99 75.33
C GLU A 376 26.66 -12.32 75.05
N ILE A 377 27.16 -13.04 74.04
CA ILE A 377 26.61 -14.31 73.58
C ILE A 377 27.21 -15.42 74.44
N THR A 378 26.36 -16.14 75.16
CA THR A 378 26.76 -17.31 75.97
C THR A 378 26.50 -18.63 75.26
N GLY A 379 25.70 -18.62 74.18
CA GLY A 379 25.43 -19.78 73.34
C GLY A 379 24.47 -19.46 72.20
N THR A 380 24.25 -20.43 71.32
CA THR A 380 23.28 -20.35 70.22
C THR A 380 22.28 -21.49 70.26
N LEU A 381 21.05 -21.23 69.86
CA LEU A 381 20.00 -22.23 69.68
C LEU A 381 19.54 -22.24 68.22
N GLN A 382 19.59 -23.39 67.57
CA GLN A 382 19.00 -23.57 66.25
C GLN A 382 17.48 -23.69 66.38
N VAL A 383 16.77 -22.89 65.60
CA VAL A 383 15.31 -22.91 65.45
C VAL A 383 14.97 -23.59 64.13
N TYR A 384 14.03 -24.52 64.22
CA TYR A 384 13.40 -25.17 63.07
C TYR A 384 11.98 -24.62 62.99
N ASP A 385 11.61 -24.05 61.84
CA ASP A 385 10.24 -23.57 61.55
C ASP A 385 9.38 -24.65 60.91
#